data_AF-A0A958K7I0-F1
#
_entry.id   AF-A0A958K7I0-F1
#
_cell.length_a   1.000
_cell.length_b   1.000
_cell.length_c   1.000
_cell.angle_alpha   90.00
_cell.angle_beta   90.00
_cell.angle_gamma   90.00
#
_symmetry.space_group_name_H-M   'P 1'
#
loop_
_entity.id
_entity.type
_entity.pdbx_description
1 polymer ?
#
loop_
_entity_poly.entity_id
_entity_poly.type
_entity_poly.pdbx_seq_one_letter_code
_entity_poly.pdbx_strand_id
1 'polypeptide(L)'
;MNSDETVSSRAKLFSLIALSLVATFLWRTEIFLHGWEGLIWIRYFHYAIPCMSLLFLGWLWYFELRFLDKRRWSITFSFACFISAAFAFLYFSLALRFLHGPIAMFLKPWMLFLSMYSLCAYGLILPLSYLFLIRKLIRTPRRAEIILFMLIYLASYPCALWLLAVTRHPGSVDFIHTIKSGFIIPFLFTASGMPFIRSKN
;
A
#
# COMPACT_ATOMS: atom_id res chain seq x y z
N MET A 1 34.97 9.41 -8.13
CA MET A 1 33.67 8.74 -7.99
C MET A 1 33.91 7.54 -7.10
N ASN A 2 33.71 7.74 -5.79
CA ASN A 2 34.12 6.77 -4.76
C ASN A 2 33.24 5.53 -4.76
N SER A 3 33.87 4.43 -4.40
CA SER A 3 33.37 3.08 -4.13
C SER A 3 32.35 2.99 -2.99
N ASP A 4 31.74 4.10 -2.57
CA ASP A 4 30.77 4.13 -1.49
C ASP A 4 29.40 3.70 -2.00
N GLU A 5 29.13 2.45 -1.68
CA GLU A 5 27.81 1.92 -1.34
C GLU A 5 26.84 1.74 -2.50
N THR A 6 27.16 0.77 -3.36
CA THR A 6 26.10 -0.14 -3.80
C THR A 6 25.61 -0.89 -2.57
N VAL A 7 24.71 -0.29 -1.79
CA VAL A 7 23.96 -1.02 -0.78
C VAL A 7 23.39 -2.25 -1.49
N SER A 8 23.83 -3.42 -1.04
CA SER A 8 23.49 -4.67 -1.69
C SER A 8 21.98 -4.76 -1.85
N SER A 9 21.49 -5.17 -3.02
CA SER A 9 20.07 -5.41 -3.27
C SER A 9 19.44 -6.31 -2.17
N ARG A 10 20.25 -7.18 -1.56
CA ARG A 10 19.87 -7.98 -0.39
C ARG A 10 19.50 -7.12 0.82
N ALA A 11 20.33 -6.11 1.17
CA ALA A 11 20.06 -5.22 2.28
C ALA A 11 18.81 -4.35 2.05
N LYS A 12 18.57 -3.89 0.81
CA LYS A 12 17.31 -3.22 0.44
C LYS A 12 16.10 -4.15 0.63
N LEU A 13 16.20 -5.40 0.16
CA LEU A 13 15.14 -6.39 0.33
C LEU A 13 14.88 -6.71 1.81
N PHE A 14 15.91 -7.00 2.60
CA PHE A 14 15.75 -7.31 4.02
C PHE A 14 15.20 -6.13 4.82
N SER A 15 15.66 -4.91 4.56
CA SER A 15 15.10 -3.72 5.20
C SER A 15 13.65 -3.47 4.81
N LEU A 16 13.26 -3.73 3.55
CA LEU A 16 11.86 -3.63 3.12
C LEU A 16 10.98 -4.68 3.79
N ILE A 17 11.45 -5.93 3.92
CA ILE A 17 10.74 -6.98 4.65
C ILE A 17 10.58 -6.57 6.12
N ALA A 18 11.65 -6.13 6.79
CA ALA A 18 11.60 -5.66 8.16
C ALA A 18 10.61 -4.48 8.33
N LEU A 19 10.66 -3.50 7.42
CA LEU A 19 9.74 -2.37 7.40
C LEU A 19 8.29 -2.83 7.26
N SER A 20 8.04 -3.83 6.42
CA SER A 20 6.70 -4.37 6.20
C SER A 20 6.14 -5.08 7.44
N LEU A 21 7.00 -5.76 8.22
CA LEU A 21 6.62 -6.35 9.50
C LEU A 21 6.32 -5.27 10.55
N VAL A 22 7.12 -4.19 10.61
CA VAL A 22 6.85 -3.03 11.47
C VAL A 22 5.51 -2.39 11.09
N ALA A 23 5.24 -2.22 9.79
CA ALA A 23 3.97 -1.72 9.28
C ALA A 23 2.79 -2.59 9.73
N THR A 24 2.90 -3.92 9.61
CA THR A 24 1.90 -4.86 10.14
C THR A 24 1.71 -4.73 11.64
N PHE A 25 2.78 -4.58 12.40
CA PHE A 25 2.71 -4.43 13.86
C PHE A 25 2.01 -3.12 14.27
N LEU A 26 2.33 -2.00 13.61
CA LEU A 26 1.66 -0.72 13.84
C LEU A 26 0.17 -0.81 13.54
N TRP A 27 -0.18 -1.39 12.40
CA TRP A 27 -1.56 -1.64 12.02
C TRP A 27 -2.31 -2.50 13.05
N ARG A 28 -1.67 -3.59 13.50
CA ARG A 28 -2.30 -4.49 14.48
C ARG A 28 -2.45 -3.85 15.86
N THR A 29 -1.47 -3.05 16.27
CA THR A 29 -1.51 -2.29 17.53
C THR A 29 -2.68 -1.31 17.53
N GLU A 30 -2.87 -0.58 16.43
CA GLU A 30 -3.98 0.35 16.29
C GLU A 30 -5.34 -0.35 16.38
N ILE A 31 -5.52 -1.47 15.68
CA ILE A 31 -6.78 -2.23 15.77
C ILE A 31 -6.99 -2.79 17.18
N PHE A 32 -5.93 -3.22 17.85
CA PHE A 32 -6.04 -3.68 19.23
C PHE A 32 -6.51 -2.55 20.17
N LEU A 33 -5.96 -1.34 20.02
CA LEU A 33 -6.29 -0.17 20.85
C LEU A 33 -7.72 0.34 20.63
N HIS A 34 -8.20 0.35 19.38
CA HIS A 34 -9.54 0.86 19.04
C HIS A 34 -10.61 -0.23 18.99
N GLY A 35 -10.22 -1.48 19.28
CA GLY A 35 -11.10 -2.64 19.18
C GLY A 35 -11.46 -3.00 17.74
N TRP A 36 -12.13 -4.13 17.59
CA TRP A 36 -12.59 -4.62 16.29
C TRP A 36 -13.72 -3.76 15.70
N GLU A 37 -14.38 -2.97 16.55
CA GLU A 37 -15.35 -1.94 16.17
C GLU A 37 -14.68 -0.63 15.72
N GLY A 38 -13.42 -0.39 16.09
CA GLY A 38 -12.59 0.68 15.52
C GLY A 38 -12.40 0.55 14.01
N LEU A 39 -12.65 -0.65 13.46
CA LEU A 39 -12.78 -0.92 12.03
C LEU A 39 -14.22 -0.72 11.51
N ILE A 40 -15.06 0.09 12.14
CA ILE A 40 -16.10 0.82 11.39
C ILE A 40 -15.31 1.87 10.59
N TRP A 41 -14.74 1.39 9.47
CA TRP A 41 -13.61 1.85 8.65
C TRP A 41 -13.49 3.35 8.31
N ILE A 42 -14.43 4.20 8.72
CA ILE A 42 -14.54 5.60 8.32
C ILE A 42 -14.66 6.55 9.52
N ARG A 43 -15.02 6.07 10.72
CA ARG A 43 -15.26 6.97 11.85
C ARG A 43 -14.01 7.37 12.61
N TYR A 44 -12.94 6.58 12.55
CA TYR A 44 -11.70 6.86 13.26
C TYR A 44 -10.54 7.02 12.28
N PHE A 45 -9.78 8.10 12.45
CA PHE A 45 -8.55 8.35 11.72
C PHE A 45 -7.53 7.28 12.13
N HIS A 46 -7.32 6.29 11.27
CA HIS A 46 -6.26 5.31 11.43
C HIS A 46 -4.91 6.00 11.17
N TYR A 47 -4.18 6.33 12.24
CA TYR A 47 -2.80 6.82 12.21
C TYR A 47 -1.83 5.77 11.63
N ALA A 48 -2.15 4.47 11.68
CA ALA A 48 -1.29 3.45 11.13
C ALA A 48 -1.03 3.68 9.62
N ILE A 49 -2.03 4.04 8.82
CA ILE A 49 -1.86 4.28 7.37
C ILE A 49 -0.89 5.44 7.06
N PRO A 50 -1.06 6.65 7.60
CA PRO A 50 -0.10 7.73 7.39
C PRO A 50 1.28 7.41 8.00
N CYS A 51 1.35 6.77 9.17
CA CYS A 51 2.64 6.34 9.74
C CYS A 51 3.37 5.34 8.85
N MET A 52 2.69 4.31 8.36
CA MET A 52 3.19 3.32 7.40
C MET A 52 3.68 3.99 6.10
N SER A 53 2.91 4.97 5.62
CA SER A 53 3.27 5.75 4.44
C SER A 53 4.54 6.58 4.63
N LEU A 54 4.66 7.26 5.77
CA LEU A 54 5.85 8.03 6.13
C LEU A 54 7.08 7.13 6.29
N LEU A 55 6.91 5.95 6.89
CA LEU A 55 7.96 4.94 7.00
C LEU A 55 8.44 4.47 5.63
N PHE A 56 7.53 4.18 4.70
CA PHE A 56 7.88 3.80 3.33
C PHE A 56 8.56 4.94 2.55
N LEU A 57 8.07 6.18 2.70
CA LEU A 57 8.71 7.36 2.13
C LEU A 57 10.11 7.58 2.69
N GLY A 58 10.31 7.39 4.00
CA GLY A 58 11.63 7.46 4.64
C GLY A 58 12.59 6.40 4.08
N TRP A 59 12.10 5.17 3.89
CA TRP A 59 12.86 4.08 3.27
C TRP A 59 13.26 4.42 1.82
N LEU A 60 12.31 4.91 1.01
CA LEU A 60 12.60 5.39 -0.35
C LEU A 60 13.60 6.55 -0.34
N TRP A 61 13.45 7.47 0.60
CA TRP A 61 14.33 8.63 0.71
C TRP A 61 15.77 8.19 0.98
N TYR A 62 15.95 7.26 1.92
CA TYR A 62 17.25 6.73 2.29
C TYR A 62 17.92 5.92 1.16
N PHE A 63 17.19 5.03 0.47
CA PHE A 63 17.81 4.13 -0.52
C PHE A 63 17.83 4.66 -1.96
N GLU A 64 16.92 5.55 -2.33
CA GLU A 64 16.74 6.00 -3.72
C GLU A 64 16.89 7.52 -3.89
N LEU A 65 16.22 8.31 -3.05
CA LEU A 65 16.11 9.75 -3.31
C LEU A 65 17.32 10.54 -2.81
N ARG A 66 18.12 10.02 -1.87
CA ARG A 66 19.33 10.68 -1.35
C ARG A 66 20.32 11.07 -2.45
N PHE A 67 20.31 10.33 -3.57
CA PHE A 67 21.21 10.52 -4.71
C PHE A 67 20.66 11.44 -5.81
N LEU A 68 19.47 12.03 -5.64
CA LEU A 68 18.81 12.85 -6.66
C LEU A 68 18.86 14.36 -6.37
N ASP A 69 19.79 14.79 -5.50
CA ASP A 69 20.07 16.17 -5.07
C ASP A 69 18.87 17.12 -5.11
N LYS A 70 18.70 17.88 -6.20
CA LYS A 70 17.67 18.92 -6.33
C LYS A 70 16.26 18.35 -6.55
N ARG A 71 16.13 17.16 -7.13
CA ARG A 71 14.82 16.56 -7.46
C ARG A 71 14.21 15.79 -6.29
N ARG A 72 14.99 15.42 -5.27
CA ARG A 72 14.55 14.57 -4.15
C ARG A 72 13.29 15.10 -3.46
N TRP A 73 13.19 16.41 -3.24
CA TRP A 73 12.05 17.04 -2.57
C TRP A 73 10.80 17.04 -3.45
N SER A 74 10.93 17.35 -4.74
CA SER A 74 9.83 17.29 -5.69
C SER A 74 9.27 15.86 -5.83
N ILE A 75 10.16 14.86 -5.88
CA ILE A 75 9.77 13.45 -5.92
C ILE A 75 9.06 13.05 -4.62
N THR A 76 9.66 13.36 -3.46
CA THR A 76 9.07 13.07 -2.15
C THR A 76 7.68 13.69 -2.02
N PHE A 77 7.53 14.96 -2.40
CA PHE A 77 6.26 15.67 -2.42
C PHE A 77 5.25 14.99 -3.35
N SER A 78 5.66 14.58 -4.55
CA SER A 78 4.79 13.89 -5.50
C SER A 78 4.27 12.55 -4.96
N PHE A 79 5.13 11.76 -4.29
CA PHE A 79 4.69 10.52 -3.64
C PHE A 79 3.77 10.81 -2.44
N ALA A 80 4.06 11.84 -1.64
CA ALA A 80 3.19 12.23 -0.53
C ALA A 80 1.80 12.65 -1.02
N CYS A 81 1.72 13.44 -2.11
CA CYS A 81 0.45 13.78 -2.77
C CYS A 81 -0.26 12.54 -3.32
N PHE A 82 0.46 11.63 -3.98
CA PHE A 82 -0.12 10.39 -4.49
C PHE A 82 -0.73 9.53 -3.37
N ILE A 83 0.01 9.32 -2.28
CA ILE A 83 -0.47 8.58 -1.11
C ILE A 83 -1.69 9.27 -0.48
N SER A 84 -1.63 10.60 -0.32
CA SER A 84 -2.73 11.37 0.27
C SER A 84 -3.99 11.31 -0.59
N ALA A 85 -3.85 11.40 -1.91
CA ALA A 85 -4.96 11.27 -2.85
C ALA A 85 -5.56 9.86 -2.83
N ALA A 86 -4.70 8.83 -2.80
CA ALA A 86 -5.11 7.44 -2.68
C ALA A 86 -5.90 7.18 -1.38
N PHE A 87 -5.39 7.69 -0.25
CA PHE A 87 -6.06 7.62 1.04
C PHE A 87 -7.39 8.37 1.04
N ALA A 88 -7.43 9.60 0.55
CA ALA A 88 -8.67 10.40 0.48
C ALA A 88 -9.72 9.73 -0.40
N PHE A 89 -9.32 9.16 -1.53
CA PHE A 89 -10.22 8.43 -2.42
C PHE A 89 -10.75 7.15 -1.79
N LEU A 90 -9.89 6.37 -1.12
CA LEU A 90 -10.28 5.17 -0.39
C LEU A 90 -11.28 5.52 0.72
N TYR A 91 -10.96 6.55 1.51
CA TYR A 91 -11.82 7.07 2.56
C TYR A 91 -13.19 7.48 2.02
N PHE A 92 -13.23 8.26 0.94
CA PHE A 92 -14.48 8.68 0.31
C PHE A 92 -15.28 7.49 -0.25
N SER A 93 -14.62 6.55 -0.92
CA SER A 93 -15.25 5.36 -1.50
C SER A 93 -15.87 4.47 -0.42
N LEU A 94 -15.16 4.29 0.70
CA LEU A 94 -15.67 3.56 1.86
C LEU A 94 -16.81 4.34 2.53
N ALA A 95 -16.65 5.64 2.76
CA ALA A 95 -17.68 6.49 3.33
C ALA A 95 -18.99 6.38 2.54
N LEU A 96 -18.92 6.48 1.21
CA LEU A 96 -20.08 6.24 0.34
C LEU A 96 -20.66 4.83 0.53
N ARG A 97 -19.84 3.78 0.63
CA ARG A 97 -20.38 2.42 0.78
C ARG A 97 -21.10 2.21 2.12
N PHE A 98 -20.59 2.79 3.21
CA PHE A 98 -21.16 2.65 4.55
C PHE A 98 -22.31 3.61 4.83
N LEU A 99 -22.26 4.87 4.38
CA LEU A 99 -23.38 5.80 4.55
C LEU A 99 -24.64 5.29 3.87
N HIS A 100 -24.45 4.55 2.77
CA HIS A 100 -25.57 4.24 1.90
C HIS A 100 -26.25 2.90 2.21
N GLY A 101 -25.62 1.89 2.82
CA GLY A 101 -26.33 0.70 3.31
C GLY A 101 -27.46 0.19 2.39
N PRO A 102 -28.64 -0.22 2.92
CA PRO A 102 -29.83 -0.52 2.12
C PRO A 102 -30.43 0.70 1.38
N ILE A 103 -30.16 1.91 1.87
CA ILE A 103 -30.62 3.19 1.29
C ILE A 103 -29.94 3.47 -0.07
N ALA A 104 -28.83 2.79 -0.36
CA ALA A 104 -28.10 2.88 -1.62
C ALA A 104 -29.00 2.60 -2.82
N MET A 105 -30.04 1.78 -2.66
CA MET A 105 -31.04 1.51 -3.70
C MET A 105 -31.79 2.76 -4.18
N PHE A 106 -31.79 3.85 -3.40
CA PHE A 106 -32.43 5.13 -3.73
C PHE A 106 -31.46 6.19 -4.27
N LEU A 107 -30.16 5.87 -4.36
CA LEU A 107 -29.17 6.79 -4.93
C LEU A 107 -29.20 6.80 -6.45
N LYS A 108 -28.67 7.88 -7.03
CA LYS A 108 -28.42 7.97 -8.46
C LYS A 108 -27.51 6.82 -8.92
N PRO A 109 -27.81 6.15 -10.05
CA PRO A 109 -27.06 4.98 -10.53
C PRO A 109 -25.54 5.17 -10.62
N TRP A 110 -25.07 6.39 -10.94
CA TRP A 110 -23.65 6.69 -11.03
C TRP A 110 -22.92 6.67 -9.67
N MET A 111 -23.60 6.98 -8.56
CA MET A 111 -23.02 6.90 -7.21
C MET A 111 -22.86 5.44 -6.77
N LEU A 112 -23.82 4.60 -7.15
CA LEU A 112 -23.80 3.16 -6.94
C LEU A 112 -22.66 2.51 -7.74
N PHE A 113 -22.55 2.88 -9.01
CA PHE A 113 -21.41 2.53 -9.87
C PHE A 113 -20.07 2.97 -9.25
N LEU A 114 -19.97 4.23 -8.80
CA LEU A 114 -18.77 4.73 -8.15
C LEU A 114 -18.44 3.91 -6.88
N SER A 115 -19.43 3.57 -6.05
CA SER A 115 -19.22 2.81 -4.80
C SER A 115 -18.82 1.34 -5.03
N MET A 116 -19.36 0.68 -6.06
CA MET A 116 -19.07 -0.73 -6.34
C MET A 116 -17.77 -0.90 -7.13
N TYR A 117 -17.54 -0.03 -8.12
CA TYR A 117 -16.38 -0.13 -9.00
C TYR A 117 -15.16 0.64 -8.48
N SER A 118 -15.30 1.57 -7.54
CA SER A 118 -14.14 2.28 -6.95
C SER A 118 -13.11 1.34 -6.37
N LEU A 119 -13.50 0.31 -5.62
CA LEU A 119 -12.56 -0.63 -4.99
C LEU A 119 -11.86 -1.53 -6.02
N CYS A 120 -12.59 -2.03 -7.02
CA CYS A 120 -12.02 -2.83 -8.10
C CYS A 120 -11.10 -1.99 -9.01
N ALA A 121 -11.55 -0.79 -9.36
CA ALA A 121 -10.76 0.18 -10.12
C ALA A 121 -9.50 0.58 -9.34
N TYR A 122 -9.60 0.79 -8.02
CA TYR A 122 -8.46 1.10 -7.17
C TYR A 122 -7.43 -0.03 -7.13
N GLY A 123 -7.89 -1.29 -7.11
CA GLY A 123 -7.03 -2.47 -7.16
C GLY A 123 -6.08 -2.49 -8.36
N LEU A 124 -6.47 -1.95 -9.52
CA LEU A 124 -5.65 -1.92 -10.73
C LEU A 124 -5.07 -0.54 -11.04
N ILE A 125 -5.82 0.54 -10.83
CA ILE A 125 -5.39 1.90 -11.12
C ILE A 125 -4.25 2.30 -10.19
N LEU A 126 -4.34 2.01 -8.89
CA LEU A 126 -3.30 2.40 -7.95
C LEU A 126 -1.92 1.81 -8.30
N PRO A 127 -1.76 0.49 -8.54
CA PRO A 127 -0.47 -0.05 -8.95
C PRO A 127 0.02 0.51 -10.30
N LEU A 128 -0.88 0.76 -11.25
CA LEU A 128 -0.50 1.35 -12.55
C LEU A 128 -0.06 2.82 -12.43
N SER A 129 -0.80 3.64 -11.66
CA SER A 129 -0.45 5.03 -11.38
C SER A 129 0.86 5.12 -10.60
N TYR A 130 1.11 4.18 -9.69
CA TYR A 130 2.37 4.07 -8.98
C TYR A 130 3.55 3.79 -9.92
N LEU A 131 3.42 2.81 -10.82
CA LEU A 131 4.43 2.53 -11.84
C LEU A 131 4.67 3.72 -12.78
N PHE A 132 3.61 4.44 -13.15
CA PHE A 132 3.73 5.66 -13.95
C PHE A 132 4.52 6.75 -13.21
N LEU A 133 4.25 6.94 -11.91
CA LEU A 133 4.95 7.89 -11.07
C LEU A 133 6.45 7.55 -10.99
N ILE A 134 6.78 6.28 -10.76
CA ILE A 134 8.17 5.78 -10.76
C ILE A 134 8.85 6.09 -12.10
N ARG A 135 8.18 5.73 -13.21
CA ARG A 135 8.70 5.92 -14.57
C ARG A 135 9.00 7.39 -14.87
N LYS A 136 8.16 8.31 -14.40
CA LYS A 136 8.31 9.75 -14.67
C LYS A 136 9.31 10.43 -13.76
N LEU A 137 9.34 10.05 -12.48
CA LEU A 137 10.04 10.83 -11.46
C LEU A 137 11.40 10.26 -11.05
N ILE A 138 11.57 8.94 -11.13
CA ILE A 138 12.76 8.26 -10.62
C ILE A 138 13.54 7.59 -11.75
N ARG A 139 12.94 6.57 -12.38
CA ARG A 139 13.57 5.80 -13.46
C ARG A 139 12.53 5.00 -14.22
N THR A 140 12.83 4.64 -15.47
CA THR A 140 12.00 3.68 -16.21
C THR A 140 12.18 2.26 -15.63
N PRO A 141 11.14 1.63 -15.04
CA PRO A 141 11.24 0.25 -14.57
C PRO A 141 11.29 -0.70 -15.77
N ARG A 142 12.06 -1.79 -15.62
CA ARG A 142 12.17 -2.83 -16.65
C ARG A 142 10.86 -3.61 -16.73
N ARG A 143 10.56 -4.20 -17.89
CA ARG A 143 9.35 -5.03 -18.09
C ARG A 143 9.24 -6.15 -17.04
N ALA A 144 10.36 -6.82 -16.72
CA ALA A 144 10.39 -7.85 -15.69
C ALA A 144 10.04 -7.33 -14.29
N GLU A 145 10.45 -6.11 -13.93
CA GLU A 145 10.13 -5.49 -12.63
C GLU A 145 8.64 -5.14 -12.53
N ILE A 146 8.07 -4.63 -13.63
CA ILE A 146 6.64 -4.35 -13.74
C ILE A 146 5.83 -5.64 -13.60
N ILE A 147 6.21 -6.69 -14.34
CA ILE A 147 5.53 -7.99 -14.29
C ILE A 147 5.62 -8.57 -12.88
N LEU A 148 6.81 -8.57 -12.27
CA LEU A 148 7.01 -9.10 -10.92
C LEU A 148 6.21 -8.32 -9.87
N PHE A 149 6.21 -6.99 -9.96
CA PHE A 149 5.37 -6.14 -9.12
C PHE A 149 3.89 -6.50 -9.24
N MET A 150 3.36 -6.59 -10.47
CA MET A 150 1.97 -6.95 -10.71
C MET A 150 1.65 -8.36 -10.20
N LEU A 151 2.55 -9.33 -10.41
CA LEU A 151 2.36 -10.69 -9.91
C LEU A 151 2.31 -10.74 -8.39
N ILE A 152 3.24 -10.09 -7.68
CA ILE A 152 3.24 -10.07 -6.21
C ILE A 152 2.03 -9.29 -5.70
N TYR A 153 1.67 -8.17 -6.34
CA TYR A 153 0.50 -7.38 -5.95
C TYR A 153 -0.80 -8.19 -6.10
N LEU A 154 -0.99 -8.89 -7.22
CA LEU A 154 -2.17 -9.74 -7.44
C LEU A 154 -2.16 -10.98 -6.53
N ALA A 155 -1.00 -11.59 -6.30
CA ALA A 155 -0.84 -12.73 -5.40
C ALA A 155 -0.98 -12.36 -3.91
N SER A 156 -0.80 -11.08 -3.55
CA SER A 156 -0.88 -10.62 -2.17
C SER A 156 -2.19 -11.02 -1.48
N TYR A 157 -3.30 -10.95 -2.21
CA TYR A 157 -4.61 -11.30 -1.71
C TYR A 157 -4.77 -12.81 -1.43
N PRO A 158 -4.61 -13.72 -2.41
CA PRO A 158 -4.72 -15.16 -2.14
C PRO A 158 -3.68 -15.66 -1.14
N CYS A 159 -2.46 -15.10 -1.14
CA CYS A 159 -1.45 -15.44 -0.13
C CYS A 159 -1.88 -15.01 1.28
N ALA A 160 -2.47 -13.82 1.43
CA ALA A 160 -2.98 -13.35 2.72
C ALA A 160 -4.17 -14.20 3.23
N LEU A 161 -5.08 -14.61 2.34
CA LEU A 161 -6.17 -15.53 2.68
C LEU A 161 -5.65 -16.90 3.13
N TRP A 162 -4.69 -17.44 2.40
CA TRP A 162 -4.05 -18.71 2.76
C TRP A 162 -3.37 -18.62 4.14
N LEU A 163 -2.63 -17.54 4.40
CA LEU A 163 -1.97 -17.31 5.69
C LEU A 163 -2.99 -17.18 6.83
N LEU A 164 -4.08 -16.45 6.61
CA LEU A 164 -5.20 -16.33 7.55
C LEU A 164 -5.82 -17.70 7.88
N ALA A 165 -6.01 -18.56 6.86
CA ALA A 165 -6.56 -19.90 7.04
C ALA A 165 -5.62 -20.83 7.83
N VAL A 166 -4.33 -20.85 7.49
CA VAL A 166 -3.34 -21.72 8.14
C VAL A 166 -3.08 -21.31 9.59
N THR A 167 -3.11 -20.01 9.88
CA THR A 167 -2.92 -19.49 11.24
C THR A 167 -4.14 -19.67 12.15
N ARG A 168 -5.28 -20.16 11.62
CA ARG A 168 -6.55 -20.32 12.34
C ARG A 168 -6.97 -19.05 13.09
N HIS A 169 -6.72 -17.90 12.49
CA HIS A 169 -7.08 -16.62 13.08
C HIS A 169 -8.60 -16.54 13.32
N PRO A 170 -9.06 -16.00 14.45
CA PRO A 170 -10.49 -15.86 14.71
C PRO A 170 -11.16 -14.97 13.64
N GLY A 171 -12.35 -15.39 13.20
CA GLY A 171 -13.14 -14.72 12.17
C GLY A 171 -13.27 -15.52 10.87
N SER A 172 -13.89 -14.93 9.87
CA SER A 172 -14.05 -15.54 8.55
C SER A 172 -12.78 -15.39 7.69
N VAL A 173 -12.51 -16.38 6.85
CA VAL A 173 -11.41 -16.33 5.87
C VAL A 173 -11.86 -15.49 4.66
N ASP A 174 -11.88 -14.17 4.83
CA ASP A 174 -12.28 -13.21 3.80
C ASP A 174 -11.31 -12.02 3.69
N PHE A 175 -11.48 -11.22 2.63
CA PHE A 175 -10.64 -10.05 2.36
C PHE A 175 -10.64 -9.00 3.47
N ILE A 176 -11.79 -8.80 4.11
CA ILE A 176 -11.89 -7.81 5.18
C ILE A 176 -11.02 -8.28 6.34
N HIS A 177 -11.11 -9.56 6.70
CA HIS A 177 -10.31 -10.15 7.77
C HIS A 177 -8.82 -10.22 7.45
N THR A 178 -8.40 -10.38 6.19
CA THR A 178 -6.98 -10.31 5.82
C THR A 178 -6.40 -8.91 5.98
N ILE A 179 -7.19 -7.86 5.69
CA ILE A 179 -6.75 -6.49 5.99
C ILE A 179 -6.77 -6.26 7.50
N LYS A 180 -7.84 -6.62 8.21
CA LYS A 180 -7.96 -6.43 9.67
C LYS A 180 -6.85 -7.14 10.46
N SER A 181 -6.48 -8.36 10.07
CA SER A 181 -5.36 -9.09 10.68
C SER A 181 -4.00 -8.52 10.28
N GLY A 182 -3.93 -7.69 9.24
CA GLY A 182 -2.70 -7.13 8.71
C GLY A 182 -1.88 -8.13 7.87
N PHE A 183 -2.39 -9.34 7.61
CA PHE A 183 -1.67 -10.37 6.85
C PHE A 183 -1.38 -9.96 5.41
N ILE A 184 -2.16 -9.05 4.83
CA ILE A 184 -1.92 -8.55 3.47
C ILE A 184 -0.80 -7.50 3.38
N ILE A 185 -0.49 -6.81 4.49
CA ILE A 185 0.44 -5.67 4.52
C ILE A 185 1.86 -6.06 4.08
N PRO A 186 2.46 -7.16 4.56
CA PRO A 186 3.83 -7.53 4.16
C PRO A 186 3.97 -7.70 2.65
N PHE A 187 2.98 -8.33 2.02
CA PHE A 187 2.97 -8.57 0.59
C PHE A 187 2.83 -7.27 -0.21
N LEU A 188 1.93 -6.36 0.18
CA LEU A 188 1.72 -5.09 -0.50
C LEU A 188 2.92 -4.14 -0.36
N PHE A 189 3.51 -4.07 0.84
CA PHE A 189 4.72 -3.29 1.08
C PHE A 189 5.89 -3.83 0.26
N THR A 190 6.08 -5.15 0.28
CA THR A 190 7.15 -5.79 -0.49
C THR A 190 6.94 -5.54 -1.97
N ALA A 191 5.73 -5.76 -2.51
CA ALA A 191 5.39 -5.46 -3.90
C ALA A 191 5.77 -4.02 -4.25
N SER A 192 5.30 -3.04 -3.47
CA SER A 192 5.53 -1.61 -3.71
C SER A 192 7.02 -1.25 -3.72
N GLY A 193 7.84 -1.87 -2.87
CA GLY A 193 9.28 -1.63 -2.85
C GLY A 193 10.09 -2.40 -3.90
N MET A 194 9.56 -3.48 -4.50
CA MET A 194 10.30 -4.30 -5.49
C MET A 194 10.90 -3.50 -6.65
N PRO A 195 10.21 -2.50 -7.26
CA PRO A 195 10.79 -1.65 -8.29
C PRO A 195 12.03 -0.85 -7.85
N PHE A 196 12.43 -0.85 -6.58
CA PHE A 196 13.57 -0.09 -6.07
C PHE A 196 14.69 -0.97 -5.49
N ILE A 197 14.48 -2.28 -5.40
CA ILE A 197 15.44 -3.18 -4.74
C ILE A 197 16.75 -3.29 -5.53
N ARG A 198 16.71 -3.11 -6.85
CA ARG A 198 17.91 -3.28 -7.68
C ARG A 198 18.75 -2.00 -7.73
N SER A 199 20.06 -2.15 -7.48
CA SER A 199 21.07 -1.13 -7.74
C SER A 199 21.06 -0.70 -9.21
N LYS A 200 21.27 0.59 -9.47
CA LYS A 200 21.60 1.09 -10.82
C LYS A 200 22.80 0.26 -11.33
N ASN A 201 22.60 -0.41 -12.47
CA ASN A 201 23.72 -0.86 -13.31
C ASN A 201 24.24 0.35 -14.08
#